data_AF-A0A6V7WDJ0-F1
#
_entry.id   AF-A0A6V7WDJ0-F1
#
_cell.length_a   1.000
_cell.length_b   1.000
_cell.length_c   1.000
_cell.angle_alpha   90.00
_cell.angle_beta   90.00
_cell.angle_gamma   90.00
#
_symmetry.space_group_name_H-M   'P 1'
#
loop_
_entity.id
_entity.type
_entity.pdbx_description
1 polymer ?
#
loop_
_entity_poly.entity_id
_entity_poly.type
_entity_poly.pdbx_seq_one_letter_code
_entity_poly.pdbx_strand_id
1 'polypeptide(L)'
;MELEQYKNDVAEYRNKSKKYFEDNWNAPFVGEEEGKTKGKAPEPPKSPSFCGQKARTQFVFNGCMVQGDSLYIGNNFVRKLNESEQKELEEFDEKLEEYQKALNEQINRVRFFKLG
;
A
#
# COMPACT_ATOMS: atom_id res chain seq x y z
N MET A 1 -2.06 5.11 -23.43
CA MET A 1 -2.86 6.26 -22.94
C MET A 1 -3.09 6.20 -21.43
N GLU A 2 -3.54 5.09 -20.86
CA GLU A 2 -3.81 4.98 -19.40
C GLU A 2 -2.59 5.28 -18.51
N LEU A 3 -1.40 4.75 -18.82
CA LEU A 3 -0.19 5.02 -18.05
C LEU A 3 0.19 6.51 -18.02
N GLU A 4 0.15 7.18 -19.16
CA GLU A 4 0.51 8.61 -19.25
C GLU A 4 -0.52 9.48 -18.54
N GLN A 5 -1.81 9.14 -18.64
CA GLN A 5 -2.85 9.82 -17.86
C GLN A 5 -2.59 9.66 -16.36
N TYR A 6 -2.31 8.43 -15.90
CA TYR A 6 -2.04 8.18 -14.50
C TYR A 6 -0.82 8.94 -13.98
N LYS A 7 0.26 9.05 -14.79
CA LYS A 7 1.42 9.89 -14.44
C LYS A 7 1.05 11.35 -14.25
N ASN A 8 0.21 11.90 -15.12
CA ASN A 8 -0.27 13.28 -15.02
C ASN A 8 -1.13 13.47 -13.77
N ASP A 9 -2.07 12.55 -13.51
CA ASP A 9 -2.94 12.61 -12.33
C ASP A 9 -2.12 12.56 -11.03
N VAL A 10 -1.07 11.71 -10.99
CA VAL A 10 -0.15 11.64 -9.84
C VAL A 10 0.63 12.95 -9.67
N ALA A 11 1.11 13.55 -10.75
CA ALA A 11 1.83 14.82 -10.70
C ALA A 11 0.91 15.96 -10.20
N GLU A 12 -0.30 16.03 -10.73
CA GLU A 12 -1.31 17.00 -10.30
C GLU A 12 -1.68 16.81 -8.82
N TYR A 13 -1.94 15.57 -8.40
CA TYR A 13 -2.22 15.23 -7.01
C TYR A 13 -1.10 15.65 -6.07
N ARG A 14 0.17 15.39 -6.43
CA ARG A 14 1.34 15.82 -5.64
C ARG A 14 1.38 17.34 -5.48
N ASN A 15 1.15 18.08 -6.56
CA ASN A 15 1.16 19.54 -6.55
C ASN A 15 0.02 20.11 -5.69
N LYS A 16 -1.20 19.60 -5.86
CA LYS A 16 -2.37 20.00 -5.05
C LYS A 16 -2.16 19.67 -3.57
N SER A 17 -1.63 18.49 -3.27
CA SER A 17 -1.38 18.04 -1.89
C SER A 17 -0.32 18.87 -1.20
N LYS A 18 0.78 19.17 -1.91
CA LYS A 18 1.83 20.07 -1.43
C LYS A 18 1.25 21.45 -1.11
N LYS A 19 0.50 22.04 -2.04
CA LYS A 19 -0.13 23.35 -1.83
C LYS A 19 -1.11 23.34 -0.66
N TYR A 20 -1.99 22.33 -0.60
CA TYR A 20 -2.93 22.17 0.51
C TYR A 20 -2.22 22.10 1.87
N PHE A 21 -1.12 21.33 1.94
CA PHE A 21 -0.36 21.20 3.17
C PHE A 21 0.42 22.47 3.53
N GLU A 22 0.97 23.18 2.55
CA GLU A 22 1.62 24.49 2.75
C GLU A 22 0.62 25.54 3.27
N ASP A 23 -0.55 25.64 2.64
CA ASP A 23 -1.64 26.55 3.02
C ASP A 23 -2.19 26.24 4.44
N ASN A 24 -2.08 24.97 4.86
CA ASN A 24 -2.61 24.47 6.12
C ASN A 24 -1.53 24.14 7.17
N TRP A 25 -0.24 24.42 6.92
CA TRP A 25 0.86 24.06 7.82
C TRP A 25 0.70 24.63 9.24
N ASN A 26 0.25 25.88 9.34
CA ASN A 26 0.01 26.57 10.61
C ASN A 26 -1.44 26.40 11.12
N ALA A 27 -2.21 25.48 10.54
CA ALA A 27 -3.57 25.27 11.00
C ALA A 27 -3.55 24.62 12.39
N PRO A 28 -4.30 25.14 13.37
CA PRO A 28 -4.51 24.42 14.62
C PRO A 28 -5.11 23.05 14.29
N PHE A 29 -4.70 22.01 15.01
CA PHE A 29 -5.34 20.71 14.95
C PHE A 29 -6.73 20.85 15.57
N VAL A 30 -7.71 21.22 14.74
CA VAL A 30 -9.12 21.24 15.14
C VAL A 30 -9.64 19.84 14.86
N GLY A 31 -10.15 19.18 15.89
CA GLY A 31 -10.97 17.97 15.71
C GLY A 31 -12.14 18.27 14.76
N GLU A 32 -12.80 17.23 14.25
CA GLU A 32 -13.95 17.36 13.36
C GLU A 32 -15.09 18.19 14.01
N GLU A 33 -15.01 19.52 13.92
CA GLU A 33 -16.14 20.39 14.13
C GLU A 33 -16.31 21.28 12.89
N GLU A 34 -17.48 21.11 12.29
CA GLU A 34 -17.97 21.78 11.10
C GLU A 34 -18.03 23.29 11.34
N GLY A 35 -17.03 24.06 10.89
CA GLY A 35 -17.10 25.50 11.17
C GLY A 35 -15.94 26.40 10.79
N LYS A 36 -15.25 26.18 9.66
CA LYS A 36 -14.55 27.24 8.87
C LYS A 36 -14.02 26.62 7.58
N THR A 37 -14.40 27.18 6.44
CA THR A 37 -14.10 26.67 5.09
C THR A 37 -12.59 26.61 4.80
N LYS A 38 -11.93 25.54 5.24
CA LYS A 38 -10.68 25.06 4.65
C LYS A 38 -11.04 23.93 3.69
N GLY A 39 -10.61 24.03 2.44
CA GLY A 39 -11.00 23.10 1.38
C GLY A 39 -10.71 21.65 1.77
N LYS A 40 -11.48 20.70 1.24
CA LYS A 40 -11.19 19.27 1.45
C LYS A 40 -9.79 18.95 0.94
N ALA A 41 -9.08 18.08 1.66
CA ALA A 41 -7.78 17.57 1.21
C ALA A 41 -7.92 16.94 -0.18
N PRO A 42 -6.92 17.08 -1.07
CA PRO A 42 -6.97 16.45 -2.38
C PRO A 42 -7.14 14.93 -2.25
N GLU A 43 -7.98 14.35 -3.10
CA GLU A 43 -8.16 12.90 -3.18
C GLU A 43 -7.05 12.27 -4.05
N PRO A 44 -6.48 11.13 -3.64
CA PRO A 44 -5.48 10.43 -4.44
C PRO A 44 -6.08 9.89 -5.75
N PRO A 45 -5.28 9.77 -6.82
CA PRO A 45 -5.75 9.21 -8.08
C PRO A 45 -6.12 7.73 -7.89
N LYS A 46 -7.14 7.29 -8.64
CA LYS A 46 -7.56 5.88 -8.64
C LYS A 46 -6.43 5.00 -9.18
N SER A 47 -6.26 3.82 -8.59
CA SER A 47 -5.29 2.86 -9.09
C SER A 47 -5.66 2.43 -10.52
N PRO A 48 -4.71 2.46 -11.47
CA PRO A 48 -4.96 2.06 -12.84
C PRO A 48 -5.10 0.54 -12.95
N SER A 49 -5.64 0.06 -14.06
CA SER A 49 -5.93 -1.36 -14.28
C SER A 49 -4.67 -2.25 -14.20
N PHE A 50 -3.52 -1.72 -14.62
CA PHE A 50 -2.24 -2.42 -14.55
C PHE A 50 -1.65 -2.53 -13.14
N CYS A 51 -2.17 -1.78 -12.16
CA CYS A 51 -1.80 -1.89 -10.74
C CYS A 51 -2.75 -2.85 -9.99
N GLY A 52 -2.96 -4.05 -10.54
CA GLY A 52 -3.75 -5.11 -9.92
C GLY A 52 -3.19 -5.61 -8.59
N GLN A 53 -3.91 -6.50 -7.90
CA GLN A 53 -3.50 -7.02 -6.59
C GLN A 53 -2.11 -7.68 -6.63
N LYS A 54 -1.86 -8.58 -7.59
CA LYS A 54 -0.54 -9.21 -7.79
C LYS A 54 0.59 -8.21 -8.06
N ALA A 55 0.28 -7.07 -8.69
CA ALA A 55 1.26 -6.00 -8.93
C ALA A 55 1.51 -5.13 -7.68
N ARG A 56 0.64 -5.20 -6.66
CA ARG A 56 0.76 -4.43 -5.42
C ARG A 56 1.33 -5.25 -4.26
N THR A 57 1.17 -6.57 -4.27
CA THR A 57 1.77 -7.45 -3.26
C THR A 57 3.29 -7.47 -3.41
N GLN A 58 3.97 -7.24 -2.30
CA GLN A 58 5.43 -7.17 -2.23
C GLN A 58 5.90 -8.02 -1.05
N PHE A 59 6.66 -9.07 -1.33
CA PHE A 59 7.31 -9.89 -0.32
C PHE A 59 8.71 -9.36 -0.08
N VAL A 60 8.96 -8.85 1.12
CA VAL A 60 10.27 -8.33 1.53
C VAL A 60 10.99 -9.39 2.34
N PHE A 61 12.07 -9.89 1.78
CA PHE A 61 12.97 -10.83 2.43
C PHE A 61 14.26 -10.10 2.86
N ASN A 62 15.08 -10.75 3.68
CA ASN A 62 16.36 -10.20 4.09
C ASN A 62 17.29 -10.04 2.88
N GLY A 63 17.39 -8.81 2.36
CA GLY A 63 18.29 -8.45 1.26
C GLY A 63 17.68 -8.48 -0.14
N CYS A 64 16.42 -8.90 -0.30
CA CYS A 64 15.73 -8.87 -1.59
C CYS A 64 14.23 -8.68 -1.43
N MET A 65 13.58 -8.36 -2.55
CA MET A 65 12.16 -8.11 -2.61
C MET A 65 11.58 -8.75 -3.87
N VAL A 66 10.42 -9.38 -3.72
CA VAL A 66 9.67 -9.94 -4.84
C VAL A 66 8.35 -9.20 -4.96
N GLN A 67 8.06 -8.65 -6.15
CA GLN A 67 6.80 -7.97 -6.44
C GLN A 67 6.23 -8.49 -7.77
N GLY A 68 5.03 -9.08 -7.70
CA GLY A 68 4.54 -9.96 -8.77
C GLY A 68 5.58 -11.05 -9.06
N ASP A 69 5.96 -11.20 -10.33
CA ASP A 69 6.97 -12.18 -10.75
C ASP A 69 8.38 -11.58 -10.89
N SER A 70 8.66 -10.44 -10.24
CA SER A 70 9.90 -9.66 -10.45
C SER A 70 10.73 -9.63 -9.17
N LEU A 71 12.01 -10.00 -9.28
CA LEU A 71 12.98 -9.96 -8.20
C LEU A 71 13.75 -8.64 -8.22
N TYR A 72 13.85 -8.02 -7.05
CA TYR A 72 14.59 -6.78 -6.79
C TYR A 72 15.63 -6.98 -5.69
N ILE A 73 16.79 -6.34 -5.85
CA ILE A 73 17.79 -6.18 -4.78
C ILE A 73 17.96 -4.69 -4.54
N GLY A 74 17.63 -4.24 -3.32
CA GLY A 74 17.39 -2.83 -3.05
C GLY A 74 16.25 -2.30 -3.95
N ASN A 75 16.55 -1.27 -4.76
CA ASN A 75 15.58 -0.67 -5.68
C ASN A 75 15.77 -1.11 -7.14
N ASN A 76 16.66 -2.08 -7.40
CA ASN A 76 17.04 -2.46 -8.76
C ASN A 76 16.35 -3.77 -9.16
N PHE A 77 15.70 -3.76 -10.32
CA PHE A 77 15.21 -4.99 -10.95
C PHE A 77 16.39 -5.87 -11.36
N VAL A 78 16.36 -7.14 -10.97
CA VAL A 78 17.40 -8.11 -11.28
C VAL A 78 16.96 -9.03 -12.40
N ARG A 79 15.82 -9.71 -12.22
CA ARG A 79 15.24 -10.64 -13.20
C ARG A 79 13.78 -10.97 -12.86
N LYS A 80 13.11 -11.66 -13.78
CA LYS A 80 11.85 -12.36 -13.48
C LYS A 80 12.12 -13.67 -12.73
N LEU A 81 11.16 -14.08 -11.92
CA LEU A 81 11.11 -15.42 -11.33
C LEU A 81 10.87 -16.46 -12.43
N ASN A 82 11.49 -17.63 -12.31
CA ASN A 82 11.17 -18.77 -13.16
C ASN A 82 9.89 -19.47 -12.67
N GLU A 83 9.39 -20.45 -13.43
CA GLU A 83 8.12 -21.12 -13.11
C GLU A 83 8.13 -21.87 -11.77
N SER A 84 9.27 -22.44 -11.36
CA SER A 84 9.39 -23.11 -10.05
C SER A 84 9.29 -22.09 -8.93
N GLU A 85 10.04 -20.99 -9.04
CA GLU A 85 10.05 -19.91 -8.05
C GLU A 85 8.69 -19.23 -7.93
N GLN A 86 7.95 -19.09 -9.04
CA GLN A 86 6.58 -18.56 -9.02
C GLN A 86 5.64 -19.48 -8.23
N LYS A 87 5.72 -20.80 -8.45
CA LYS A 87 4.93 -21.78 -7.68
C LYS A 87 5.29 -21.78 -6.21
N GLU A 88 6.58 -21.73 -5.89
CA GLU A 88 7.04 -21.63 -4.49
C GLU A 88 6.54 -20.35 -3.82
N LEU A 89 6.46 -19.24 -4.56
CA LEU A 89 5.92 -17.98 -4.05
C LEU A 89 4.40 -18.06 -3.81
N GLU A 90 3.66 -18.71 -4.71
CA GLU A 90 2.22 -18.95 -4.54
C GLU A 90 1.94 -19.83 -3.32
N GLU A 91 2.68 -20.93 -3.15
CA GLU A 91 2.58 -21.77 -1.94
C GLU A 91 2.96 -21.02 -0.66
N PHE A 92 3.94 -20.12 -0.74
CA PHE A 92 4.32 -19.28 0.39
C PHE A 92 3.20 -18.31 0.77
N ASP A 93 2.56 -17.66 -0.21
CA ASP A 93 1.46 -16.71 0.01
C ASP A 93 0.28 -17.41 0.71
N GLU A 94 -0.13 -18.59 0.23
CA GLU A 94 -1.20 -19.38 0.84
C GLU A 94 -0.89 -19.74 2.31
N LYS A 95 0.33 -20.24 2.58
CA LYS A 95 0.76 -20.59 3.96
C LYS A 95 0.84 -19.34 4.85
N LEU A 96 1.21 -18.20 4.29
CA LEU A 96 1.28 -16.93 5.02
C LEU A 96 -0.12 -16.44 5.40
N GLU A 97 -1.10 -16.53 4.50
CA GLU A 97 -2.49 -16.20 4.78
C GLU A 97 -3.08 -17.07 5.91
N GLU A 98 -2.84 -18.39 5.86
CA GLU A 98 -3.25 -19.31 6.92
C GLU A 98 -2.61 -18.97 8.27
N TYR A 99 -1.31 -18.70 8.27
CA TYR A 99 -0.58 -18.28 9.48
C TYR A 99 -1.13 -16.98 10.06
N GLN A 100 -1.38 -15.96 9.21
CA GLN A 100 -1.94 -14.68 9.63
C GLN A 100 -3.35 -14.85 10.22
N LYS A 101 -4.18 -15.70 9.61
CA LYS A 101 -5.51 -16.02 10.15
C LYS A 101 -5.42 -16.65 11.54
N ALA A 102 -4.59 -17.67 11.70
CA ALA A 102 -4.39 -18.34 12.99
C ALA A 102 -3.85 -17.38 14.07
N LEU A 103 -2.91 -16.51 13.71
CA LEU A 103 -2.37 -15.49 14.61
C LEU A 103 -3.45 -14.49 15.04
N ASN A 104 -4.26 -14.01 14.11
CA ASN A 104 -5.33 -13.06 14.39
C ASN A 104 -6.41 -13.67 15.30
N GLU A 105 -6.77 -14.93 15.11
CA GLU A 105 -7.68 -15.66 16.00
C GLU A 105 -7.14 -15.73 17.44
N GLN A 106 -5.84 -15.98 17.60
CA GLN A 106 -5.19 -16.00 18.91
C GLN A 106 -5.16 -14.60 19.56
N ILE A 107 -4.80 -13.56 18.81
CA ILE A 107 -4.77 -12.17 19.31
C ILE A 107 -6.17 -11.74 19.76
N ASN A 108 -7.19 -12.02 18.95
CA ASN A 108 -8.57 -11.69 19.27
C ASN A 108 -9.04 -12.42 20.54
N ARG A 109 -8.74 -13.72 20.65
CA ARG A 109 -9.04 -14.50 21.86
C ARG A 109 -8.43 -13.86 23.11
N VAL A 110 -7.14 -13.49 23.09
CA VAL A 110 -6.46 -12.84 24.23
C VAL A 110 -7.06 -11.47 24.56
N ARG A 111 -7.48 -10.68 23.56
CA ARG A 111 -8.19 -9.40 23.79
C ARG A 111 -9.51 -9.61 24.52
N PHE A 112 -10.29 -10.63 24.17
CA PHE A 112 -11.53 -10.97 24.88
C PHE A 112 -11.27 -11.40 26.33
N PHE A 113 -10.21 -12.16 26.62
CA PHE A 113 -9.87 -12.58 27.99
C PHE A 113 -9.35 -11.46 28.90
N LYS A 114 -8.95 -10.30 28.37
CA LYS A 114 -8.52 -9.14 29.18
C LYS A 114 -9.63 -8.14 29.49
N LEU A 115 -10.80 -8.28 28.86
CA LEU A 115 -11.94 -7.38 29.01
C LEU A 115 -13.14 -8.02 29.72
N GLY A 116 -13.03 -9.29 30.13
CA GLY A 116 -13.97 -9.97 31.03
C GLY A 116 -13.30 -10.26 32.36
#